data_AF-A0A7W3LL13-F1
#
_entry.id   AF-A0A7W3LL13-F1
#
_cell.length_a   1.000
_cell.length_b   1.000
_cell.length_c   1.000
_cell.angle_alpha   90.00
_cell.angle_beta   90.00
_cell.angle_gamma   90.00
#
_symmetry.space_group_name_H-M   'P 1'
#
loop_
_entity.id
_entity.type
_entity.pdbx_description
1 polymer ?
#
loop_
_entity_poly.entity_id
_entity_poly.type
_entity_poly.pdbx_seq_one_letter_code
_entity_poly.pdbx_strand_id
1 'polypeptide(L)' 'MEEVVRQLRLAIHEARVAFDCIGIGEIERAQTSLITARTAMDAADTVLRHSLAGHPAEEVAAEGVAVLAAIAD' A
#
# COMPACT_ATOMS: atom_id res chain seq x y z
N MET A 1 -2.73 -8.46 4.16
CA MET A 1 -1.79 -8.93 3.11
C MET A 1 -2.46 -9.14 1.75
N GLU A 2 -3.70 -9.60 1.69
CA GLU A 2 -4.46 -9.72 0.43
C GLU A 2 -4.52 -8.42 -0.39
N GLU A 3 -4.71 -7.28 0.29
CA GLU A 3 -4.67 -5.94 -0.30
C GLU A 3 -3.38 -5.68 -1.07
N VAL A 4 -2.22 -5.96 -0.45
CA VAL A 4 -0.90 -5.82 -1.07
C VAL A 4 -0.84 -6.65 -2.36
N VAL A 5 -1.28 -7.91 -2.31
CA VAL A 5 -1.27 -8.78 -3.49
C VAL A 5 -2.24 -8.26 -4.57
N ARG A 6 -3.40 -7.72 -4.20
CA ARG A 6 -4.33 -7.13 -5.17
C ARG A 6 -3.72 -5.92 -5.86
N GLN A 7 -3.10 -5.01 -5.11
CA GLN A 7 -2.46 -3.82 -5.66
C GLN A 7 -1.27 -4.17 -6.55
N LEU A 8 -0.43 -5.14 -6.15
CA LEU A 8 0.68 -5.60 -6.98
C LEU A 8 0.21 -6.27 -8.28
N ARG A 9 -0.91 -7.02 -8.25
CA ARG A 9 -1.51 -7.57 -9.48
C ARG A 9 -1.98 -6.47 -10.43
N LEU A 10 -2.61 -5.41 -9.90
CA LEU A 10 -3.00 -4.24 -10.68
C LEU A 10 -1.76 -3.54 -11.28
N ALA A 11 -0.73 -3.31 -10.47
CA ALA A 11 0.50 -2.66 -10.93
C ALA A 11 1.18 -3.44 -12.08
N ILE A 12 1.26 -4.77 -11.97
CA ILE A 12 1.82 -5.63 -13.02
C ILE A 12 0.96 -5.57 -14.30
N HIS A 13 -0.36 -5.55 -14.15
CA HIS A 13 -1.27 -5.44 -15.29
C HIS A 13 -1.07 -4.12 -16.04
N GLU A 14 -1.10 -3.00 -15.31
CA GLU A 14 -0.94 -1.68 -15.89
C GLU A 14 0.45 -1.46 -16.50
N ALA A 15 1.51 -2.02 -15.89
CA ALA A 15 2.85 -1.98 -16.48
C ALA A 15 2.92 -2.70 -17.84
N ARG A 16 2.19 -3.81 -18.00
CA ARG A 16 2.09 -4.52 -19.30
C ARG A 16 1.31 -3.71 -20.32
N VAL A 17 0.17 -3.13 -19.93
CA VAL A 17 -0.61 -2.24 -20.81
C VAL A 17 0.24 -1.07 -21.27
N ALA A 18 1.00 -0.44 -20.36
CA ALA A 18 1.90 0.65 -20.72
C ALA A 18 2.98 0.23 -21.72
N PHE A 19 3.59 -0.94 -21.51
CA PHE A 19 4.59 -1.51 -22.44
C PHE A 19 4.00 -1.75 -23.84
N ASP A 20 2.82 -2.36 -23.91
CA ASP A 20 2.15 -2.65 -25.19
C ASP A 20 1.76 -1.36 -25.92
N CYS A 21 1.21 -0.37 -25.19
CA CYS A 21 0.86 0.94 -25.75
C CYS A 21 2.09 1.69 -26.31
N ILE A 22 3.26 1.59 -25.67
CA ILE A 22 4.52 2.14 -26.22
C ILE A 22 4.85 1.49 -27.57
N GLY A 23 4.69 0.17 -27.67
CA GLY A 23 4.97 -0.59 -28.89
C GLY A 23 4.11 -0.18 -30.10
N ILE A 24 2.90 0.35 -29.86
CA ILE A 24 1.97 0.80 -30.91
C ILE A 24 1.87 2.33 -31.01
N GLY A 25 2.69 3.08 -30.28
CA GLY A 25 2.74 4.55 -30.33
C GLY A 25 1.63 5.28 -29.56
N GLU A 26 0.85 4.58 -28.72
CA GLU A 26 -0.19 5.18 -27.87
C GLU A 26 0.41 5.76 -26.58
N ILE A 27 1.24 6.80 -26.71
CA ILE A 27 2.08 7.31 -25.60
C ILE A 27 1.24 7.90 -24.44
N GLU A 28 0.14 8.58 -24.72
CA GLU A 28 -0.73 9.13 -23.66
C GLU A 28 -1.39 8.03 -22.82
N ARG A 29 -1.85 6.96 -23.48
CA ARG A 29 -2.40 5.77 -22.79
C ARG A 29 -1.31 5.06 -22.00
N ALA A 30 -0.11 4.92 -22.56
CA ALA A 30 1.01 4.35 -21.85
C ALA A 30 1.36 5.13 -20.57
N GLN A 31 1.38 6.46 -20.64
CA GLN A 31 1.63 7.32 -19.49
C GLN A 31 0.55 7.17 -18.42
N THR A 32 -0.72 7.10 -18.83
CA THR A 32 -1.84 6.90 -17.91
C THR A 32 -1.71 5.57 -17.16
N SER A 33 -1.49 4.47 -17.87
CA SER A 33 -1.26 3.16 -17.24
C SER A 33 -0.02 3.14 -16.34
N LEU A 34 1.07 3.81 -16.74
CA LEU A 34 2.26 3.92 -15.90
C LEU A 34 1.98 4.65 -14.57
N ILE A 35 1.20 5.74 -14.60
CA ILE A 35 0.79 6.48 -13.39
C ILE A 35 -0.07 5.59 -12.48
N THR A 36 -1.02 4.84 -13.06
CA THR A 36 -1.84 3.89 -12.30
C THR A 36 -1.00 2.80 -11.65
N ALA A 37 -0.04 2.23 -12.39
CA ALA A 37 0.88 1.21 -11.87
C ALA A 37 1.67 1.73 -10.65
N ARG A 38 2.22 2.95 -10.77
CA ARG A 38 2.95 3.60 -9.66
C ARG A 38 2.05 3.81 -8.44
N THR A 39 0.84 4.32 -8.66
CA THR A 39 -0.12 4.57 -7.57
C THR A 39 -0.49 3.28 -6.84
N ALA A 40 -0.66 2.17 -7.57
CA ALA A 40 -0.92 0.87 -6.98
C ALA A 40 0.29 0.35 -6.16
N MET A 41 1.52 0.58 -6.63
CA MET A 41 2.73 0.24 -5.85
C MET A 41 2.81 1.06 -4.55
N ASP A 42 2.54 2.38 -4.61
CA ASP A 42 2.54 3.26 -3.45
C ASP A 42 1.47 2.83 -2.42
N ALA A 43 0.30 2.37 -2.89
CA ALA A 43 -0.74 1.81 -2.03
C ALA A 43 -0.31 0.49 -1.36
N ALA A 44 0.34 -0.41 -2.12
CA ALA A 44 0.89 -1.65 -1.58
C ALA A 44 1.95 -1.39 -0.50
N ASP A 45 2.87 -0.46 -0.76
CA ASP A 45 3.91 -0.03 0.20
C ASP A 45 3.30 0.54 1.48
N THR A 46 2.27 1.39 1.34
CA THR A 46 1.55 1.96 2.50
C THR A 46 1.00 0.87 3.42
N VAL A 47 0.36 -0.15 2.85
CA VAL A 47 -0.20 -1.27 3.62
C VAL A 47 0.89 -2.13 4.26
N LEU A 48 2.00 -2.37 3.54
CA LEU A 48 3.16 -3.09 4.08
C LEU A 48 3.80 -2.35 5.26
N ARG A 49 4.00 -1.03 5.13
CA ARG A 49 4.55 -0.20 6.22
C ARG A 49 3.67 -0.26 7.46
N HIS A 50 2.35 -0.16 7.29
CA HIS A 50 1.43 -0.29 8.41
C HIS A 50 1.52 -1.67 9.08
N SER A 51 1.66 -2.73 8.28
CA SER A 51 1.85 -4.08 8.80
C SER A 51 3.19 -4.29 9.51
N LEU A 52 4.26 -3.63 9.05
CA LEU A 52 5.61 -3.75 9.61
C LEU A 52 5.83 -2.89 10.85
N ALA A 53 5.11 -1.77 10.97
CA ALA A 53 5.19 -0.89 12.12
C ALA A 53 4.74 -1.57 13.44
N GLY A 54 4.17 -2.79 13.37
CA GLY A 54 3.45 -3.39 14.50
C GLY A 54 2.22 -2.55 14.81
N HIS A 55 1.18 -3.10 15.45
CA HIS A 55 0.06 -2.26 15.85
C HIS A 55 0.52 -1.32 16.99
N PRO A 56 0.71 0.00 16.77
CA PRO A 56 0.88 0.91 17.89
C PRO A 56 -0.36 0.89 18.77
N ALA A 57 -1.51 0.43 18.27
CA ALA A 57 -2.74 0.30 19.03
C ALA A 57 -2.65 -0.73 20.17
N GLU A 58 -1.86 -1.80 20.03
CA GLU A 58 -1.71 -2.81 21.10
C GLU A 58 -0.75 -2.33 22.19
N GLU A 59 0.32 -1.65 21.78
CA GLU A 59 1.30 -1.03 22.69
C GLU A 59 0.71 0.19 23.41
N VAL A 60 -0.03 1.05 22.70
CA VAL A 60 -0.76 2.20 23.28
C VAL A 60 -1.94 1.74 24.14
N ALA A 61 -2.61 0.63 23.80
CA ALA A 61 -3.62 0.03 24.68
C ALA A 61 -2.98 -0.54 25.96
N ALA A 62 -1.83 -1.20 25.85
CA ALA A 62 -1.10 -1.70 27.01
C ALA A 62 -0.60 -0.56 27.90
N GLU A 63 -0.08 0.53 27.33
CA GLU A 63 0.29 1.75 28.05
C GLU A 63 -0.92 2.40 28.73
N GLY A 64 -2.05 2.50 28.03
CA GLY A 64 -3.29 3.05 28.58
C GLY A 64 -3.83 2.24 29.76
N VAL A 65 -3.77 0.91 29.69
CA VAL A 65 -4.13 0.02 30.80
C VAL A 65 -3.19 0.19 31.99
N ALA A 66 -1.88 0.30 31.75
CA ALA A 66 -0.89 0.53 32.80
C ALA A 66 -1.08 1.89 33.50
N VAL A 67 -1.37 2.94 32.73
CA VAL A 67 -1.68 4.27 33.27
C VAL A 67 -2.93 4.21 34.13
N LEU A 68 -4.02 3.59 33.65
CA LEU A 68 -5.27 3.45 34.41
C LEU A 68 -5.10 2.69 35.73
N ALA A 69 -4.27 1.65 35.75
CA ALA A 69 -3.96 0.90 36.97
C ALA A 69 -3.19 1.77 37.99
N ALA A 70 -2.24 2.59 37.53
CA ALA A 70 -1.45 3.45 38.40
C ALA A 70 -2.24 4.62 39.05
N ILE A 71 -3.39 5.01 38.49
CA ILE A 71 -4.28 6.02 39.08
C ILE A 71 -5.32 5.40 40.03
N ALA A 72 -5.45 4.07 40.05
CA ALA A 72 -6.43 3.35 40.85
C ALA A 72 -5.88 2.86 42.21
N ASP A 73 -4.55 2.86 42.40
CA ASP A 73 -3.83 2.66 43.67
C ASP A 73 -3.57 4.00 44.39
#